data_AF-A0A959WMI7-F1
#
_entry.id   AF-A0A959WMI7-F1
#
_cell.length_a   1.000
_cell.length_b   1.000
_cell.length_c   1.000
_cell.angle_alpha   90.00
_cell.angle_beta   90.00
_cell.angle_gamma   90.00
#
_symmetry.space_group_name_H-M   'P 1'
#
loop_
_entity.id
_entity.type
_entity.pdbx_description
1 polymer ?
#
loop_
_entity_poly.entity_id
_entity_poly.type
_entity_poly.pdbx_seq_one_letter_code
_entity_poly.pdbx_strand_id
1 'polypeptide(L)'
;MTTRFVPSGDQQAAIEGIVGADRDGVRRQVLLGVTGSGKTFTVANVVAQLDRPALLLAPNKTLAAQLFDEMRELFPHNAVEYFVSFYDYYQPEAYLPTRDVYIEKDASINDRIDRMRHAATKSALTRRDVLIVASVSCIYGLGSPDAYRDYHVWVEEGDRIDRDVFLRRLVRIRYERNDMEPGRGRFRVRG
;
A
#
# COMPACT_ATOMS: atom_id res chain seq x y z
N MET A 1 -10.19 -5.70 13.95
CA MET A 1 -9.41 -6.95 14.01
C MET A 1 -10.36 -8.11 14.26
N THR A 2 -10.22 -9.22 13.55
CA THR A 2 -11.06 -10.42 13.67
C THR A 2 -10.16 -11.63 13.88
N THR A 3 -10.27 -12.28 15.04
CA THR A 3 -9.47 -13.47 15.38
C THR A 3 -10.14 -14.27 16.50
N ARG A 4 -9.87 -15.58 16.57
CA ARG A 4 -10.26 -16.44 17.71
C ARG A 4 -9.20 -16.48 18.81
N PHE A 5 -8.00 -15.97 18.52
CA PHE A 5 -6.89 -15.95 19.47
C PHE A 5 -7.02 -14.75 20.41
N VAL A 6 -6.60 -14.95 21.66
CA VAL A 6 -6.42 -13.87 22.64
C VAL A 6 -4.93 -13.73 22.95
N PRO A 7 -4.43 -12.52 23.24
CA PRO A 7 -3.06 -12.35 23.69
C PRO A 7 -2.73 -13.29 24.85
N SER A 8 -1.57 -13.93 24.80
CA SER A 8 -1.15 -14.91 25.81
C SER A 8 0.32 -14.73 26.20
N GLY A 9 0.69 -15.23 27.38
CA GLY A 9 2.02 -15.02 27.96
C GLY A 9 2.35 -13.53 28.06
N ASP A 10 3.55 -13.14 27.62
CA ASP A 10 4.05 -11.77 27.69
C ASP A 10 3.41 -10.81 26.66
N GLN A 11 2.58 -11.32 25.74
CA GLN A 11 1.99 -10.48 24.70
C GLN A 11 1.13 -9.36 25.28
N GLN A 12 0.32 -9.65 26.31
CA GLN A 12 -0.57 -8.66 26.90
C GLN A 12 0.22 -7.49 27.49
N ALA A 13 1.24 -7.78 28.31
CA ALA A 13 2.10 -6.77 28.91
C ALA A 13 2.87 -5.96 27.85
N ALA A 14 3.33 -6.61 26.77
CA ALA A 14 4.00 -5.92 25.66
C ALA A 14 3.05 -4.98 24.90
N ILE A 15 1.80 -5.39 24.65
CA ILE A 15 0.79 -4.55 23.98
C ILE A 15 0.48 -3.33 24.85
N GLU A 16 0.16 -3.54 26.13
CA GLU A 16 -0.17 -2.47 27.07
C GLU A 16 0.99 -1.49 27.23
N GLY A 17 2.22 -2.00 27.35
CA GLY A 17 3.42 -1.18 27.45
C GLY A 17 3.63 -0.29 26.22
N ILE A 18 3.47 -0.85 25.01
CA ILE A 18 3.64 -0.08 23.77
C ILE A 18 2.55 0.98 23.60
N VAL A 19 1.29 0.59 23.86
CA VAL A 19 0.13 1.49 23.74
C VAL A 19 0.20 2.61 24.78
N GLY A 20 0.58 2.30 26.02
CA GLY A 20 0.78 3.29 27.07
C GLY A 20 1.87 4.30 26.71
N ALA A 21 3.05 3.81 26.33
CA ALA A 21 4.15 4.67 25.94
C ALA A 21 3.83 5.54 24.71
N ASP A 22 3.08 5.04 23.73
CA ASP A 22 2.62 5.85 22.59
C ASP A 22 1.68 6.98 23.02
N ARG A 23 0.74 6.69 23.93
CA ARG A 23 -0.18 7.69 24.51
C ARG A 23 0.56 8.75 25.35
N ASP A 24 1.67 8.37 25.97
CA ASP A 24 2.57 9.29 26.68
C ASP A 24 3.50 10.09 25.75
N GLY A 25 3.39 9.90 24.43
CA GLY A 25 4.15 10.64 23.41
C GLY A 25 5.54 10.06 23.11
N VAL A 26 5.84 8.84 23.55
CA VAL A 26 7.10 8.15 23.25
C VAL A 26 7.13 7.74 21.78
N ARG A 27 7.91 8.47 20.98
CA ARG A 27 7.97 8.31 19.52
C ARG A 27 8.72 7.07 19.03
N ARG A 28 9.66 6.54 19.81
CA ARG A 28 10.54 5.45 19.40
C ARG A 28 10.50 4.35 20.46
N GLN A 29 10.08 3.17 20.05
CA GLN A 29 9.90 2.03 20.93
C GLN A 29 10.46 0.79 20.25
N VAL A 30 10.92 -0.18 21.04
CA VAL A 30 11.51 -1.43 20.55
C VAL A 30 10.82 -2.60 21.21
N LEU A 31 10.17 -3.44 20.42
CA LEU A 31 9.63 -4.72 20.86
C LEU A 31 10.72 -5.80 20.79
N LEU A 32 11.33 -6.14 21.93
CA LEU A 32 12.30 -7.23 22.02
C LEU A 32 11.58 -8.58 22.10
N GLY A 33 11.14 -9.10 20.95
CA GLY A 33 10.42 -10.38 20.88
C GLY A 33 11.26 -11.53 20.33
N VAL A 34 11.36 -12.63 21.08
CA VAL A 34 12.00 -13.87 20.61
C VAL A 34 11.29 -14.46 19.38
N THR A 35 11.98 -15.28 18.59
CA THR A 35 11.35 -15.99 17.46
C THR A 35 10.22 -16.90 17.96
N GLY A 36 9.10 -16.94 17.26
CA GLY A 36 7.93 -17.74 17.65
C GLY A 36 7.00 -17.11 18.70
N SER A 37 7.35 -15.96 19.29
CA SER A 37 6.50 -15.28 20.29
C SER A 37 5.22 -14.63 19.76
N GLY A 38 4.94 -14.71 18.45
CA GLY A 38 3.74 -14.09 17.86
C GLY A 38 3.84 -12.57 17.69
N LYS A 39 5.02 -12.04 17.35
CA LYS A 39 5.26 -10.60 17.15
C LYS A 39 4.24 -9.92 16.21
N THR A 40 3.85 -10.57 15.12
CA THR A 40 2.84 -10.02 14.21
C THR A 40 1.51 -9.81 14.93
N PHE A 41 1.07 -10.77 15.73
CA PHE A 41 -0.17 -10.68 16.49
C PHE A 41 -0.08 -9.61 17.58
N THR A 42 1.06 -9.47 18.27
CA THR A 42 1.32 -8.35 19.20
C THR A 42 1.18 -7.00 18.48
N VAL A 43 1.84 -6.82 17.33
CA VAL A 43 1.78 -5.57 16.55
C VAL A 43 0.37 -5.31 16.02
N ALA A 44 -0.35 -6.33 15.58
CA ALA A 44 -1.74 -6.21 15.15
C ALA A 44 -2.64 -5.69 16.28
N ASN A 45 -2.48 -6.20 17.51
CA ASN A 45 -3.21 -5.69 18.66
C ASN A 45 -2.86 -4.23 18.98
N VAL A 46 -1.58 -3.85 18.89
CA VAL A 46 -1.16 -2.46 19.04
C VAL A 46 -1.83 -1.56 18.00
N VAL A 47 -1.81 -1.95 16.72
CA VAL A 47 -2.47 -1.19 15.64
C VAL A 47 -3.97 -1.07 15.90
N ALA A 48 -4.63 -2.15 16.32
CA ALA A 48 -6.06 -2.15 16.62
C ALA A 48 -6.41 -1.24 17.81
N GLN A 49 -5.57 -1.14 18.84
CA GLN A 49 -5.81 -0.30 20.02
C GLN A 49 -5.48 1.18 19.80
N LEU A 50 -4.55 1.49 18.89
CA LEU A 50 -4.17 2.86 18.54
C LEU A 50 -5.08 3.48 17.46
N ASP A 51 -5.82 2.66 16.71
CA ASP A 51 -6.84 3.06 15.72
C ASP A 51 -6.39 4.21 14.79
N ARG A 52 -5.22 4.03 14.17
CA ARG A 52 -4.63 5.00 13.24
C ARG A 52 -3.97 4.31 12.04
N PRO A 53 -3.81 5.01 10.91
CA PRO A 53 -3.06 4.51 9.76
C PRO A 53 -1.69 3.96 10.17
N ALA A 54 -1.34 2.78 9.66
CA ALA A 54 -0.10 2.10 9.99
C ALA A 54 0.71 1.75 8.73
N LEU A 55 2.04 1.88 8.82
CA LEU A 55 2.99 1.44 7.79
C LEU A 55 3.92 0.39 8.40
N LEU A 56 3.86 -0.83 7.87
CA LEU A 56 4.75 -1.93 8.24
C LEU A 56 5.85 -2.06 7.20
N LEU A 57 7.09 -1.78 7.60
CA LEU A 57 8.25 -1.90 6.73
C LEU A 57 8.90 -3.27 6.87
N ALA A 58 9.02 -3.99 5.76
CA ALA A 58 9.75 -5.24 5.69
C ALA A 58 11.04 -5.08 4.85
N PRO A 59 12.13 -5.77 5.21
CA PRO A 59 13.42 -5.64 4.55
C PRO A 59 13.47 -6.35 3.18
N ASN A 60 12.51 -7.24 2.89
CA ASN A 60 12.46 -7.97 1.62
C ASN A 60 11.00 -8.29 1.22
N LYS A 61 10.80 -8.63 -0.07
CA LYS A 61 9.48 -8.89 -0.65
C LYS A 61 8.81 -10.13 -0.03
N THR A 62 9.59 -11.14 0.35
CA THR A 62 9.08 -12.39 0.94
C THR A 62 8.43 -12.15 2.29
N LEU A 63 9.13 -11.48 3.21
CA LEU A 63 8.57 -11.14 4.52
C LEU A 63 7.42 -10.14 4.38
N ALA A 64 7.50 -9.19 3.45
CA ALA A 64 6.40 -8.28 3.17
C ALA A 64 5.13 -9.04 2.74
N ALA A 65 5.26 -10.06 1.89
CA ALA A 65 4.11 -10.87 1.45
C ALA A 65 3.50 -11.64 2.62
N GLN A 66 4.34 -12.28 3.46
CA GLN A 66 3.87 -12.98 4.67
C GLN A 66 3.11 -12.05 5.62
N LEU A 67 3.68 -10.88 5.93
CA LEU A 67 3.04 -9.88 6.78
C LEU A 67 1.73 -9.36 6.17
N PHE A 68 1.68 -9.18 4.85
CA PHE A 68 0.48 -8.75 4.16
C PHE A 68 -0.65 -9.78 4.29
N ASP A 69 -0.34 -11.07 4.09
CA ASP A 69 -1.33 -12.14 4.22
C ASP A 69 -1.81 -12.30 5.67
N GLU A 70 -0.89 -12.29 6.65
CA GLU A 70 -1.23 -12.33 8.08
C GLU A 70 -2.11 -11.14 8.49
N MET A 71 -1.77 -9.93 8.06
CA MET A 71 -2.56 -8.74 8.39
C MET A 71 -3.92 -8.73 7.69
N ARG A 72 -4.03 -9.25 6.46
CA ARG A 72 -5.33 -9.39 5.78
C ARG A 72 -6.26 -10.33 6.50
N GLU A 73 -5.74 -11.43 7.04
CA GLU A 73 -6.53 -12.37 7.84
C GLU A 73 -7.00 -11.71 9.15
N LEU A 74 -6.13 -10.95 9.81
CA LEU A 74 -6.45 -10.28 11.08
C LEU A 74 -7.36 -9.06 10.90
N PHE A 75 -7.36 -8.40 9.74
CA PHE A 75 -8.12 -7.17 9.47
C PHE A 75 -8.95 -7.27 8.18
N PRO A 76 -9.90 -8.22 8.08
CA PRO A 76 -10.63 -8.50 6.85
C PRO A 76 -11.58 -7.38 6.40
N HIS A 77 -11.87 -6.42 7.29
CA HIS A 77 -12.78 -5.30 7.04
C HIS A 77 -12.05 -3.96 6.86
N ASN A 78 -10.73 -3.92 7.05
CA ASN A 78 -9.91 -2.72 6.91
C ASN A 78 -9.12 -2.73 5.58
N ALA A 79 -8.56 -1.59 5.17
CA ALA A 79 -7.68 -1.56 4.00
C ALA A 79 -6.29 -2.06 4.36
N VAL A 80 -6.07 -3.35 4.21
CA VAL A 80 -4.72 -3.93 4.24
C VAL A 80 -4.16 -3.93 2.83
N GLU A 81 -3.10 -3.16 2.63
CA GLU A 81 -2.56 -2.82 1.31
C GLU A 81 -1.08 -3.24 1.18
N TYR A 82 -0.63 -3.47 -0.06
CA TYR A 82 0.72 -3.95 -0.36
C TYR A 82 1.48 -2.97 -1.24
N PHE A 83 2.66 -2.53 -0.79
CA PHE A 83 3.46 -1.50 -1.45
C PHE A 83 4.93 -1.88 -1.59
N VAL A 84 5.26 -2.60 -2.66
CA VAL A 84 6.65 -2.98 -3.00
C VAL A 84 7.00 -2.54 -4.42
N SER A 85 8.27 -2.72 -4.81
CA SER A 85 8.67 -2.51 -6.21
C SER A 85 7.84 -3.39 -7.14
N PHE A 86 7.22 -2.73 -8.12
CA PHE A 86 6.43 -3.33 -9.19
C PHE A 86 7.28 -3.84 -10.35
N TYR A 87 8.61 -3.75 -10.24
CA TYR A 87 9.50 -4.40 -11.18
C TYR A 87 9.76 -5.86 -10.76
N ASP A 88 9.52 -6.79 -11.69
CA ASP A 88 9.96 -8.19 -11.57
C ASP A 88 11.45 -8.30 -11.89
N TYR A 89 11.91 -7.52 -12.88
CA TYR A 89 13.31 -7.35 -13.23
C TYR A 89 13.62 -5.86 -13.40
N TYR A 90 14.77 -5.41 -12.90
CA TYR A 90 15.21 -4.02 -13.03
C TYR A 90 16.73 -3.94 -13.13
N GLN A 91 17.20 -3.42 -14.26
CA GLN A 91 18.57 -3.01 -14.48
C GLN A 91 18.62 -1.48 -14.56
N PRO A 92 19.32 -0.81 -13.62
CA PRO A 92 19.51 0.62 -13.70
C PRO A 92 20.41 0.97 -14.89
N GLU A 93 20.18 2.15 -15.45
CA GLU A 93 21.13 2.79 -16.35
C GLU A 93 22.44 3.07 -15.61
N ALA A 94 23.57 2.69 -16.20
CA ALA A 94 24.87 2.92 -15.60
C ALA A 94 25.95 3.07 -16.67
N TYR A 95 26.97 3.87 -16.37
CA TYR A 95 28.18 3.92 -17.15
C TYR A 95 29.33 3.35 -16.32
N LEU A 96 30.12 2.44 -16.90
CA LEU A 96 31.27 1.77 -16.29
C LEU A 96 32.58 2.34 -16.88
N PRO A 97 33.21 3.33 -16.24
CA PRO A 97 34.37 4.02 -16.81
C PRO A 97 35.57 3.11 -17.04
N THR A 98 35.74 2.07 -16.21
CA THR A 98 36.86 1.13 -16.30
C THR A 98 36.82 0.26 -17.55
N ARG A 99 35.65 0.11 -18.18
CA ARG A 99 35.46 -0.71 -19.38
C ARG A 99 34.94 0.09 -20.57
N ASP A 100 34.69 1.39 -20.39
CA ASP A 100 34.02 2.25 -21.37
C ASP A 100 32.70 1.61 -21.87
N VAL A 101 31.90 1.10 -20.93
CA VAL A 101 30.63 0.44 -21.23
C VAL A 101 29.48 1.24 -20.66
N TYR A 102 28.53 1.59 -21.53
CA TYR A 102 27.21 2.07 -21.13
C TYR A 102 26.23 0.90 -21.04
N ILE A 103 25.54 0.81 -19.91
CA ILE A 103 24.51 -0.18 -19.60
C ILE A 103 23.17 0.56 -19.71
N GLU A 104 22.38 0.17 -20.71
CA GLU A 104 21.02 0.68 -20.88
C GLU A 104 20.10 0.22 -19.76
N LYS A 105 19.12 1.07 -19.46
CA LYS A 105 18.01 0.71 -18.58
C LYS A 105 17.17 -0.38 -19.23
N ASP A 106 16.96 -1.46 -18.50
CA ASP A 106 16.02 -2.52 -18.86
C ASP A 106 15.16 -2.89 -17.65
N ALA A 107 13.87 -3.11 -17.85
CA ALA A 107 12.96 -3.40 -16.77
C ALA A 107 11.70 -4.13 -17.25
N SER A 108 11.19 -5.02 -16.39
CA SER A 108 9.90 -5.69 -16.57
C SER A 108 8.95 -5.34 -15.43
N ILE A 109 7.74 -4.92 -15.78
CA ILE A 109 6.71 -4.47 -14.84
C ILE A 109 5.72 -5.60 -14.54
N ASN A 110 5.39 -5.76 -13.25
CA ASN A 110 4.33 -6.61 -12.76
C ASN A 110 3.03 -5.83 -12.56
N ASP A 111 2.07 -6.03 -13.47
CA ASP A 111 0.77 -5.35 -13.45
C ASP A 111 -0.06 -5.63 -12.20
N ARG A 112 0.12 -6.79 -11.54
CA ARG A 112 -0.57 -7.09 -10.29
C ARG A 112 -0.03 -6.23 -9.16
N ILE A 113 1.30 -6.11 -9.04
CA ILE A 113 1.91 -5.28 -8.00
C ILE A 113 1.63 -3.80 -8.26
N ASP A 114 1.66 -3.35 -9.51
CA ASP A 114 1.31 -1.97 -9.85
C ASP A 114 -0.14 -1.62 -9.46
N ARG A 115 -1.10 -2.54 -9.67
CA ARG A 115 -2.47 -2.38 -9.15
C ARG A 115 -2.52 -2.28 -7.63
N MET A 116 -1.76 -3.11 -6.91
CA MET A 116 -1.73 -3.07 -5.44
C MET A 116 -1.13 -1.76 -4.93
N ARG A 117 -0.10 -1.22 -5.60
CA ARG A 117 0.46 0.09 -5.25
C ARG A 117 -0.56 1.20 -5.42
N HIS A 118 -1.34 1.17 -6.51
CA HIS A 118 -2.40 2.15 -6.74
C HIS A 118 -3.52 2.05 -5.69
N ALA A 119 -3.89 0.83 -5.29
CA ALA A 119 -4.83 0.62 -4.19
C ALA A 119 -4.30 1.18 -2.87
N ALA A 120 -3.02 0.94 -2.55
CA ALA A 120 -2.38 1.46 -1.35
C ALA A 120 -2.40 3.00 -1.28
N THR A 121 -2.03 3.68 -2.38
CA THR A 121 -2.05 5.15 -2.46
C THR A 121 -3.47 5.70 -2.34
N LYS A 122 -4.44 5.07 -3.01
CA LYS A 122 -5.85 5.45 -2.91
C LYS A 122 -6.35 5.32 -1.47
N SER A 123 -6.11 4.17 -0.83
CA SER A 123 -6.53 3.89 0.55
C SER A 123 -5.89 4.87 1.53
N ALA A 124 -4.59 5.18 1.38
CA ALA A 124 -3.91 6.18 2.22
C ALA A 124 -4.54 7.58 2.15
N LEU A 125 -5.12 7.94 1.01
CA LEU A 125 -5.69 9.27 0.77
C LEU A 125 -7.19 9.37 1.05
N THR A 126 -7.91 8.25 1.10
CA THR A 126 -9.38 8.23 1.14
C THR A 126 -9.98 7.64 2.41
N ARG A 127 -9.22 6.92 3.23
CA ARG A 127 -9.70 6.31 4.49
C ARG A 127 -8.65 6.35 5.59
N ARG A 128 -9.10 6.22 6.84
CA ARG A 128 -8.23 6.22 8.04
C ARG A 128 -7.82 4.83 8.51
N ASP A 129 -8.63 3.82 8.26
CA ASP A 129 -8.40 2.46 8.71
C ASP A 129 -7.58 1.68 7.66
N VAL A 130 -6.34 2.15 7.46
CA VAL A 130 -5.40 1.64 6.47
C VAL A 130 -4.14 1.09 7.13
N LEU A 131 -3.71 -0.10 6.70
CA LEU A 131 -2.45 -0.73 7.06
C LEU A 131 -1.71 -1.07 5.78
N ILE A 132 -0.58 -0.42 5.55
CA ILE A 132 0.25 -0.65 4.36
C ILE A 132 1.46 -1.49 4.76
N VAL A 133 1.61 -2.67 4.14
CA VAL A 133 2.84 -3.45 4.23
C VAL A 133 3.72 -3.09 3.04
N ALA A 134 4.92 -2.56 3.32
CA ALA A 134 5.79 -2.00 2.30
C ALA A 134 7.23 -2.48 2.39
N SER A 135 7.94 -2.42 1.27
CA SER A 135 9.41 -2.45 1.25
C SER A 135 9.97 -1.03 1.27
N VAL A 136 11.30 -0.90 1.16
CA VAL A 136 11.97 0.39 0.92
C VAL A 136 11.44 1.15 -0.30
N SER A 137 10.60 0.55 -1.14
CA SER A 137 9.91 1.30 -2.19
C SER A 137 9.11 2.50 -1.67
N CYS A 138 8.67 2.51 -0.41
CA CYS A 138 7.89 3.62 0.16
C CYS A 138 8.69 4.91 0.39
N ILE A 139 10.02 4.87 0.31
CA ILE A 139 10.88 6.06 0.42
C ILE A 139 11.31 6.59 -0.97
N TYR A 140 10.94 5.91 -2.06
CA TYR A 140 11.18 6.40 -3.42
C TYR A 140 10.11 7.39 -3.84
N GLY A 141 10.47 8.29 -4.75
CA GLY A 141 9.59 9.36 -5.21
C GLY A 141 8.27 8.85 -5.79
N LEU A 142 7.17 9.41 -5.29
CA LEU A 142 5.86 9.40 -5.94
C LEU A 142 5.50 10.85 -6.35
N GLY A 143 4.53 10.99 -7.24
CA GLY A 143 3.91 12.30 -7.50
C GLY A 143 3.33 12.91 -6.21
N SER A 144 3.12 14.23 -6.19
CA SER A 144 2.60 14.89 -4.99
C SER A 144 1.19 14.35 -4.64
N PRO A 145 0.85 14.25 -3.34
CA PRO A 145 -0.48 13.85 -2.91
C PRO A 145 -1.58 14.73 -3.49
N ASP A 146 -1.33 16.03 -3.61
CA ASP A 146 -2.29 16.99 -4.18
C ASP A 146 -2.52 16.74 -5.67
N ALA A 147 -1.44 16.53 -6.45
CA ALA A 147 -1.58 16.15 -7.86
C ALA A 147 -2.33 14.83 -8.02
N TYR A 148 -2.09 13.85 -7.13
CA TYR A 148 -2.83 12.59 -7.15
C TYR A 148 -4.32 12.79 -6.86
N ARG A 149 -4.68 13.66 -5.90
CA ARG A 149 -6.07 14.03 -5.62
C ARG A 149 -6.75 14.72 -6.79
N ASP A 150 -6.04 15.58 -7.52
CA ASP A 150 -6.57 16.24 -8.72
C ASP A 150 -6.90 15.25 -9.85
N TYR A 151 -6.28 14.07 -9.83
CA TYR A 151 -6.60 12.98 -10.75
C TYR A 151 -7.76 12.10 -10.30
N HIS A 152 -8.39 12.36 -9.14
CA HIS A 152 -9.58 11.63 -8.73
C HIS A 152 -10.82 12.13 -9.47
N VAL A 153 -11.57 11.19 -10.05
CA VAL A 153 -12.90 11.46 -10.60
C VAL A 153 -13.92 10.82 -9.67
N TRP A 154 -14.59 11.64 -8.87
CA TRP A 154 -15.69 11.23 -7.98
C TRP A 154 -17.01 11.24 -8.75
N VAL A 155 -17.80 10.18 -8.55
CA VAL A 155 -19.15 10.03 -9.09
C VAL A 155 -20.00 9.33 -8.05
N GLU A 156 -21.12 9.92 -7.69
CA GLU A 156 -22.11 9.37 -6.77
C GLU A 156 -23.50 9.30 -7.41
N GLU A 157 -24.37 8.46 -6.87
CA GLU A 157 -25.75 8.36 -7.35
C GLU A 157 -26.50 9.68 -7.07
N GLY A 158 -27.11 10.25 -8.12
CA GLY A 158 -27.81 11.54 -8.05
C GLY A 158 -27.00 12.73 -8.59
N ASP A 159 -25.71 12.54 -8.90
CA ASP A 159 -24.87 13.58 -9.49
C ASP A 159 -25.38 14.03 -10.87
N ARG A 160 -25.40 15.35 -11.09
CA ARG A 160 -25.67 15.95 -12.40
C ARG A 160 -24.36 16.24 -13.14
N ILE A 161 -23.82 15.21 -13.78
CA ILE A 161 -22.58 15.30 -14.55
C ILE A 161 -22.89 15.12 -16.04
N ASP A 162 -22.44 16.07 -16.86
CA ASP A 162 -22.46 15.92 -18.32
C ASP A 162 -21.56 14.76 -18.75
N ARG A 163 -22.10 13.86 -19.56
CA ARG A 163 -21.40 12.65 -19.99
C ARG A 163 -20.08 12.97 -20.69
N ASP A 164 -20.06 13.91 -21.62
CA ASP A 164 -18.86 14.21 -22.40
C ASP A 164 -17.79 14.93 -21.55
N VAL A 165 -18.21 15.74 -20.58
CA VAL A 165 -17.31 16.28 -19.54
C VAL A 165 -16.69 15.16 -18.72
N PHE A 166 -17.48 14.17 -18.28
CA PHE A 166 -16.97 13.01 -17.54
C PHE A 166 -15.96 12.21 -18.35
N LEU A 167 -16.27 11.87 -19.60
CA LEU A 167 -15.36 11.12 -20.47
C LEU A 167 -14.05 11.89 -20.72
N ARG A 168 -14.10 13.21 -20.91
CA ARG A 168 -12.90 14.05 -21.03
C ARG A 168 -12.05 14.04 -19.77
N ARG A 169 -12.67 14.00 -18.58
CA ARG A 169 -11.93 13.86 -17.32
C ARG A 169 -11.19 12.52 -17.26
N LEU A 170 -11.82 11.41 -17.66
CA LEU A 170 -11.16 10.10 -17.73
C LEU A 170 -9.93 10.12 -18.66
N VAL A 171 -10.06 10.72 -19.84
CA VAL A 171 -8.93 10.87 -20.78
C VAL A 171 -7.79 11.72 -20.17
N ARG A 172 -8.13 12.82 -19.49
CA ARG A 172 -7.14 13.68 -18.81
C ARG A 172 -6.31 12.92 -17.77
N ILE A 173 -6.92 11.92 -17.11
CA ILE A 173 -6.25 11.08 -16.11
C ILE A 173 -5.67 9.79 -16.70
N ARG A 174 -5.38 9.78 -18.01
CA ARG A 174 -4.71 8.70 -18.76
C ARG A 174 -5.53 7.43 -18.97
N TYR A 175 -6.86 7.47 -18.86
CA TYR A 175 -7.67 6.37 -19.36
C TYR A 175 -7.86 6.47 -20.87
N GLU A 176 -7.86 5.32 -21.53
CA GLU A 176 -8.03 5.19 -22.98
C GLU A 176 -9.45 4.73 -23.32
N ARG A 177 -10.07 5.31 -24.35
CA ARG A 177 -11.35 4.80 -24.84
C ARG A 177 -11.10 3.56 -25.72
N ASN A 178 -11.68 2.43 -25.34
CA ASN A 178 -11.65 1.21 -26.15
C ASN A 178 -13.00 0.50 -26.09
N ASP A 179 -13.80 0.67 -27.15
CA ASP A 179 -15.15 0.10 -27.22
C ASP A 179 -15.17 -1.41 -27.55
N MET A 180 -14.04 -1.95 -28.02
CA MET A 180 -13.88 -3.34 -28.46
C MET A 180 -13.47 -4.27 -27.32
N GLU A 181 -12.42 -3.90 -26.58
CA GLU A 181 -11.79 -4.75 -25.58
C GLU A 181 -11.75 -4.06 -24.21
N PRO A 182 -12.57 -4.50 -23.24
CA PRO A 182 -12.48 -4.05 -21.86
C PRO A 182 -11.11 -4.38 -21.27
N GLY A 183 -10.48 -3.41 -20.62
CA GLY A 183 -9.17 -3.61 -20.01
C GLY A 183 -8.86 -2.57 -18.93
N ARG A 184 -7.81 -2.81 -18.16
CA ARG A 184 -7.32 -1.86 -17.15
C ARG A 184 -6.94 -0.54 -17.83
N GLY A 185 -7.30 0.58 -17.20
CA GLY A 185 -7.01 1.91 -17.74
C GLY A 185 -7.79 2.21 -19.02
N ARG A 186 -8.84 1.44 -19.34
CA ARG A 186 -9.70 1.67 -20.49
C ARG A 186 -11.15 1.89 -20.07
N PHE A 187 -11.90 2.66 -20.85
CA PHE A 187 -13.35 2.82 -20.72
C PHE A 187 -14.05 2.65 -22.06
N ARG A 188 -15.36 2.37 -22.01
CA ARG A 188 -16.25 2.27 -23.18
C ARG A 188 -17.59 2.92 -22.90
N VAL A 189 -18.32 3.27 -23.94
CA VAL A 189 -19.67 3.86 -23.83
C VAL A 189 -20.67 2.96 -24.54
N ARG A 190 -21.79 2.65 -23.88
CA ARG A 190 -22.92 1.91 -24.44
C ARG A 190 -24.21 2.55 -23.93
N GLY A 191 -24.89 3.31 -24.79
CA GLY A 191 -26.01 4.19 -24.38
C GLY A 191 -25.51 5.56 -24.01
#